data_AF-A0A859QDH0-F1
#
_entry.id   AF-A0A859QDH0-F1
#
_cell.length_a   1.000
_cell.length_b   1.000
_cell.length_c   1.000
_cell.angle_alpha   90.00
_cell.angle_beta   90.00
_cell.angle_gamma   90.00
#
_symmetry.space_group_name_H-M   'P 1'
#
loop_
_entity.id
_entity.type
_entity.pdbx_description
1 polymer ?
#
loop_
_entity_poly.entity_id
_entity_poly.type
_entity_poly.pdbx_seq_one_letter_code
_entity_poly.pdbx_strand_id
1 'polypeptide(L)'
;MSKTVLDNLTGMYFTLDAPDGSYGTGQVIRLAAEGVYFVRFDGNEVTLPMELVTVGEMLETTEEEYKLWRFFDTIEERDKWIEWLDAPSKPRVVSLVKPTK
;
A
#
# COMPACT_ATOMS: atom_id res chain seq x y z
N MET A 1 -27.14 -17.39 -9.60
CA MET A 1 -25.98 -17.79 -8.78
C MET A 1 -25.49 -16.54 -8.07
N SER A 2 -25.37 -16.57 -6.74
CA SER A 2 -24.75 -15.49 -5.97
C SER A 2 -23.26 -15.48 -6.30
N LYS A 3 -22.77 -14.47 -7.03
CA LYS A 3 -21.33 -14.20 -7.10
C LYS A 3 -20.91 -13.80 -5.69
N THR A 4 -20.31 -14.71 -4.94
CA THR A 4 -19.64 -14.35 -3.70
C THR A 4 -18.46 -13.46 -4.09
N VAL A 5 -18.58 -12.15 -3.86
CA VAL A 5 -17.48 -11.23 -4.13
C VAL A 5 -16.44 -11.44 -3.04
N LEU A 6 -15.21 -11.81 -3.43
CA LEU A 6 -14.10 -12.01 -2.51
C LEU A 6 -13.60 -10.65 -2.03
N ASP A 7 -13.76 -10.42 -0.72
CA ASP A 7 -13.21 -9.28 -0.01
C ASP A 7 -11.95 -9.72 0.75
N ASN A 8 -10.79 -9.34 0.23
CA ASN A 8 -9.50 -9.78 0.77
C ASN A 8 -8.67 -8.62 1.36
N LEU A 9 -9.08 -7.37 1.14
CA LEU A 9 -8.30 -6.20 1.52
C LEU A 9 -8.96 -5.37 2.62
N THR A 10 -10.25 -5.53 2.87
CA THR A 10 -10.93 -4.77 3.93
C THR A 10 -10.25 -4.97 5.29
N GLY A 11 -9.97 -3.85 5.96
CA GLY A 11 -9.30 -3.82 7.25
C GLY A 11 -7.77 -3.69 7.16
N MET A 12 -7.17 -3.99 6.00
CA MET A 12 -5.72 -3.87 5.82
C MET A 12 -5.26 -2.42 5.86
N TYR A 13 -4.07 -2.22 6.39
CA TYR A 13 -3.36 -0.94 6.36
C TYR A 13 -2.47 -0.88 5.14
N PHE A 14 -2.15 0.32 4.65
CA PHE A 14 -1.28 0.45 3.48
C PHE A 14 -0.28 1.60 3.60
N THR A 15 0.79 1.48 2.81
CA THR A 15 1.61 2.60 2.35
C THR A 15 1.48 2.75 0.84
N LEU A 16 1.50 3.99 0.34
CA LEU A 16 1.51 4.33 -1.08
C LEU A 16 2.74 5.19 -1.37
N ASP A 17 3.71 4.61 -2.05
CA ASP A 17 4.96 5.29 -2.39
C ASP A 17 4.71 6.31 -3.52
N ALA A 18 5.28 7.51 -3.38
CA ALA A 18 5.21 8.58 -4.38
C ALA A 18 6.52 8.69 -5.17
N PRO A 19 6.48 9.17 -6.43
CA PRO A 19 7.69 9.32 -7.25
C PRO A 19 8.74 10.26 -6.68
N ASP A 20 8.36 11.19 -5.80
CA ASP A 20 9.25 12.13 -5.13
C ASP A 20 9.97 11.53 -3.91
N GLY A 21 9.72 10.25 -3.61
CA GLY A 21 10.29 9.53 -2.48
C GLY A 21 9.53 9.70 -1.16
N SER A 22 8.44 10.48 -1.15
CA SER A 22 7.49 10.49 -0.04
C SER A 22 6.57 9.26 -0.10
N TYR A 23 5.79 9.04 0.95
CA TYR A 23 4.75 8.03 0.95
C TYR A 23 3.52 8.52 1.70
N GLY A 24 2.34 8.08 1.23
CA GLY A 24 1.09 8.18 1.96
C GLY A 24 0.84 6.93 2.79
N THR A 25 0.07 7.05 3.86
CA THR A 25 -0.38 5.91 4.68
C THR A 25 -1.89 5.92 4.79
N GLY A 26 -2.49 4.77 5.08
CA GLY A 26 -3.94 4.71 5.30
C GLY A 26 -4.45 3.31 5.59
N GLN A 27 -5.77 3.17 5.47
CA GLN A 27 -6.48 1.90 5.68
C GLN A 27 -7.55 1.66 4.59
N VAL A 28 -7.68 0.40 4.19
CA VAL A 28 -8.80 -0.08 3.38
C VAL A 28 -10.01 -0.28 4.28
N ILE A 29 -11.07 0.50 4.06
CA ILE A 29 -12.22 0.55 4.96
C ILE A 29 -13.24 -0.54 4.66
N ARG A 30 -13.59 -0.73 3.38
CA ARG A 30 -14.52 -1.79 2.93
C ARG A 30 -14.53 -1.93 1.41
N LEU A 31 -14.95 -3.11 0.94
CA LEU A 31 -15.31 -3.32 -0.46
C LEU A 31 -16.53 -2.48 -0.87
N ALA A 32 -16.41 -1.74 -1.98
CA ALA A 32 -17.48 -0.92 -2.56
C ALA A 32 -18.22 -1.65 -3.69
N ALA A 33 -17.46 -2.32 -4.56
CA ALA A 33 -17.93 -3.15 -5.68
C ALA A 33 -16.87 -4.21 -6.02
N GLU A 34 -17.17 -5.15 -6.92
CA GLU A 34 -16.20 -6.16 -7.37
C GLU A 34 -14.91 -5.49 -7.88
N GLY A 35 -13.81 -5.65 -7.14
CA GLY A 35 -12.51 -5.05 -7.46
C GLY A 35 -12.37 -3.55 -7.15
N VAL A 36 -13.29 -2.95 -6.37
CA VAL A 36 -13.24 -1.53 -5.98
C VAL A 36 -13.41 -1.40 -4.46
N TYR A 37 -12.53 -0.65 -3.81
CA TYR A 37 -12.50 -0.48 -2.37
C TYR A 37 -12.64 0.99 -1.97
N PHE A 38 -13.31 1.22 -0.84
CA PHE A 38 -13.16 2.47 -0.11
C PHE A 38 -11.87 2.42 0.69
N VAL A 39 -11.00 3.40 0.47
CA VAL A 39 -9.79 3.62 1.27
C VAL A 39 -9.89 4.94 2.01
N ARG A 40 -9.15 5.08 3.10
CA ARG A 40 -8.97 6.35 3.81
C ARG A 40 -7.50 6.56 4.07
N PHE A 41 -6.97 7.66 3.57
CA PHE A 41 -5.63 8.11 3.89
C PHE A 41 -5.58 8.70 5.31
N ASP A 42 -4.46 8.49 5.98
CA ASP A 42 -4.19 9.13 7.26
C ASP A 42 -3.94 10.62 7.02
N GLY A 43 -4.58 11.46 7.84
CA GLY A 43 -4.37 12.91 7.84
C GLY A 43 -3.66 13.33 9.12
N ASN A 44 -2.88 14.42 9.04
CA ASN A 44 -2.12 14.91 10.20
C ASN A 44 -3.00 15.40 11.36
N GLU A 45 -4.20 15.96 11.07
CA GLU A 45 -5.08 16.56 12.11
C GLU A 45 -6.58 16.36 11.85
N VAL A 46 -6.98 15.97 10.63
CA VAL A 46 -8.38 15.80 10.23
C VAL A 46 -8.51 14.48 9.48
N THR A 47 -9.59 13.75 9.74
CA THR A 47 -9.93 12.56 8.95
C THR A 47 -10.16 12.95 7.50
N LEU A 48 -9.31 12.45 6.60
CA LEU A 48 -9.47 12.67 5.17
C LEU A 48 -10.74 11.98 4.64
N PRO A 49 -11.33 12.49 3.55
CA PRO A 49 -12.44 11.83 2.88
C PRO A 49 -12.09 10.40 2.50
N MET A 50 -13.10 9.54 2.41
CA MET A 50 -12.90 8.22 1.81
C MET A 50 -12.80 8.36 0.30
N GLU A 51 -11.87 7.62 -0.29
CA GLU A 51 -11.65 7.57 -1.72
C GLU A 51 -12.01 6.19 -2.27
N LEU A 52 -12.42 6.15 -3.54
CA LEU A 52 -12.67 4.90 -4.26
C LEU A 52 -11.42 4.56 -5.07
N VAL A 53 -10.88 3.37 -4.85
CA VAL A 53 -9.69 2.89 -5.54
C VAL A 53 -9.96 1.49 -6.08
N THR A 54 -9.55 1.25 -7.32
CA THR A 54 -9.65 -0.06 -7.97
C THR A 54 -8.45 -0.93 -7.64
N VAL A 55 -8.63 -2.26 -7.70
CA VAL A 55 -7.52 -3.21 -7.59
C VAL A 55 -6.47 -2.98 -8.69
N GLY A 56 -6.87 -2.48 -9.86
CA GLY A 56 -5.94 -2.12 -10.93
C GLY A 56 -4.95 -1.04 -10.51
N GLU A 57 -5.45 0.05 -9.90
CA GLU A 57 -4.62 1.12 -9.35
C GLU A 57 -3.73 0.62 -8.20
N MET A 58 -4.26 -0.27 -7.34
CA MET A 58 -3.49 -0.87 -6.25
C MET A 58 -2.36 -1.81 -6.74
N LEU A 59 -2.46 -2.33 -7.95
CA LEU A 59 -1.47 -3.22 -8.56
C LEU A 59 -0.50 -2.48 -9.49
N GLU A 60 -0.63 -1.17 -9.63
CA GLU A 60 0.24 -0.37 -10.48
C GLU A 60 1.69 -0.45 -10.01
N THR A 61 2.58 -0.62 -10.98
CA THR A 61 4.03 -0.70 -10.78
C THR A 61 4.72 0.40 -11.56
N THR A 62 5.85 0.87 -11.03
CA THR A 62 6.77 1.73 -11.77
C THR A 62 7.40 1.01 -12.98
N GLU A 63 8.08 1.75 -13.85
CA GLU A 63 8.84 1.19 -14.99
C GLU A 63 9.90 0.17 -14.56
N GLU A 64 10.38 0.26 -13.32
CA GLU A 64 11.35 -0.66 -12.72
C GLU A 64 10.67 -1.84 -11.98
N GLU A 65 9.38 -2.08 -12.21
CA GLU A 65 8.56 -3.15 -11.63
C GLU A 65 8.34 -3.03 -10.10
N TYR A 66 8.66 -1.88 -9.49
CA TYR A 66 8.36 -1.65 -8.07
C TYR A 66 6.88 -1.36 -7.86
N LYS A 67 6.25 -2.11 -6.95
CA LYS A 67 4.88 -1.87 -6.50
C LYS A 67 4.80 -0.60 -5.66
N LEU A 68 3.84 0.26 -5.98
CA LEU A 68 3.58 1.51 -5.25
C LEU A 68 2.80 1.27 -3.96
N TRP A 69 1.83 0.35 -4.00
CA TRP A 69 1.04 -0.03 -2.84
C TRP A 69 1.67 -1.20 -2.09
N ARG A 70 1.72 -1.08 -0.77
CA ARG A 70 2.04 -2.18 0.15
C ARG A 70 0.94 -2.29 1.19
N PHE A 71 0.53 -3.51 1.47
CA PHE A 71 -0.55 -3.80 2.42
C PHE A 71 -0.03 -4.58 3.63
N PHE A 72 -0.62 -4.32 4.78
CA PHE A 72 -0.22 -4.86 6.09
C PHE A 72 -1.46 -5.29 6.85
N ASP A 73 -1.35 -6.38 7.61
CA ASP A 73 -2.46 -6.90 8.41
C ASP A 73 -2.68 -6.05 9.66
N THR A 74 -1.60 -5.47 10.21
CA THR A 74 -1.68 -4.63 11.41
C THR A 74 -0.96 -3.30 11.26
N ILE A 75 -1.34 -2.33 12.10
CA ILE A 75 -0.71 -1.01 12.13
C ILE A 75 0.76 -1.11 12.56
N GLU A 76 1.09 -2.03 13.47
CA GLU A 76 2.45 -2.23 13.95
C GLU A 76 3.40 -2.75 12.86
N GLU A 77 2.89 -3.58 11.94
CA GLU A 77 3.68 -4.05 10.79
C GLU A 77 3.97 -2.92 9.81
N ARG A 78 2.97 -2.09 9.53
CA ARG A 78 3.13 -0.90 8.70
C ARG A 78 4.11 0.08 9.35
N ASP A 79 4.00 0.32 10.64
CA ASP A 79 4.85 1.29 11.34
C ASP A 79 6.31 0.81 11.40
N LYS A 80 6.57 -0.50 11.58
CA LYS A 80 7.91 -1.07 11.43
C LYS A 80 8.49 -0.89 10.03
N TRP A 81 7.65 -1.00 9.00
CA TRP A 81 8.05 -0.74 7.63
C TRP A 81 8.42 0.73 7.42
N ILE A 82 7.62 1.65 7.96
CA ILE A 82 7.89 3.10 7.95
C ILE A 82 9.20 3.43 8.67
N GLU A 83 9.43 2.88 9.87
CA GLU A 83 10.69 3.07 10.60
C GLU A 83 11.90 2.60 9.77
N TRP A 84 11.76 1.48 9.04
CA TRP A 84 12.79 0.99 8.13
C TRP A 84 13.01 1.93 6.92
N LEU A 85 11.95 2.53 6.38
CA LEU A 85 12.03 3.49 5.27
C LEU A 85 12.74 4.78 5.69
N ASP A 86 12.37 5.34 6.84
CA ASP A 86 12.85 6.65 7.30
C ASP A 86 14.28 6.59 7.86
N ALA A 87 14.63 5.48 8.52
CA ALA A 87 15.93 5.28 9.13
C ALA A 87 16.45 3.87 8.82
N PRO A 88 17.04 3.66 7.62
CA PRO A 88 17.67 2.39 7.29
C PRO A 88 18.93 2.22 8.17
N SER A 89 18.75 1.72 9.39
CA SER A 89 19.82 1.38 10.34
C SER A 89 20.81 0.34 9.80
N LYS A 90 20.47 -0.27 8.66
CA LYS A 90 21.36 -1.04 7.81
C LYS A 90 21.41 -0.39 6.42
N PRO A 91 22.59 -0.08 5.87
CA PRO A 91 22.69 0.39 4.50
C PRO A 91 21.99 -0.62 3.59
N ARG A 92 21.23 -0.08 2.63
CA ARG A 92 20.60 -0.81 1.54
C ARG A 92 21.58 -1.86 0.98
N VAL A 93 21.46 -3.12 1.41
CA VAL A 93 21.72 -4.23 0.49
C VAL A 93 20.42 -4.39 -0.29
N VAL A 94 20.11 -3.37 -1.09
CA VAL A 94 19.41 -3.64 -2.34
C VAL A 94 20.40 -4.52 -3.07
N SER A 95 20.07 -5.79 -3.21
CA SER A 95 20.77 -6.71 -4.09
C SER A 95 20.72 -6.14 -5.51
N LEU A 96 21.62 -5.21 -5.81
CA LEU A 96 22.03 -4.77 -7.13
C LEU A 96 22.89 -5.89 -7.74
N VAL A 97 22.33 -7.09 -7.84
CA VAL A 97 22.87 -8.16 -8.66
C VAL A 97 21.68 -8.97 -9.17
N LYS A 98 21.16 -8.59 -10.35
CA LYS A 98 20.62 -9.63 -11.25
C LYS A 98 21.79 -10.60 -11.48
N PRO A 99 21.63 -11.92 -11.24
CA PRO A 99 22.59 -12.87 -11.77
C PRO A 99 22.63 -12.66 -13.27
N THR A 100 23.80 -12.31 -13.80
CA THR A 100 23.97 -12.19 -15.24
C THR A 100 24.26 -13.59 -15.76
N LYS A 101 23.22 -14.22 -16.32
CA LYS A 101 23.18 -15.55 -16.95
C LYS A 101 23.38 -16.76 -16.05
#